data_AF-A0A959FJA3-F1
#
_entry.id   AF-A0A959FJA3-F1
#
_cell.length_a   1.000
_cell.length_b   1.000
_cell.length_c   1.000
_cell.angle_alpha   90.00
_cell.angle_beta   90.00
_cell.angle_gamma   90.00
#
_symmetry.space_group_name_H-M   'P 1'
#
loop_
_entity.id
_entity.type
_entity.pdbx_description
1 polymer ?
#
loop_
_entity_poly.entity_id
_entity_poly.type
_entity_poly.pdbx_seq_one_letter_code
_entity_poly.pdbx_strand_id
1 'polypeptide(L)'
;MIKKKYLKSKDRCKVTFTLSPETVQNADKVRVLGDFNEWSWEDGLQMKAVKTGLQASIELQPGKNYEFRYLTDSGQWINDGTADEYTPAPFEGVQNCVISLPAQLDSNNEN
;
A
#
# COMPACT_ATOMS: atom_id res chain seq x y z
N MET A 1 0.69 4.82 -7.80
CA MET A 1 1.68 5.74 -7.17
C MET A 1 1.57 5.59 -5.67
N ILE A 2 2.70 5.31 -5.02
CA ILE A 2 2.79 5.23 -3.57
C ILE A 2 3.60 6.41 -3.03
N LYS A 3 3.08 7.08 -1.99
CA LYS A 3 3.78 8.16 -1.28
C LYS A 3 3.99 7.75 0.17
N LYS A 4 5.21 7.93 0.67
CA LYS A 4 5.60 7.63 2.05
C LYS A 4 5.97 8.93 2.75
N LYS A 5 5.40 9.16 3.93
CA LYS A 5 5.71 10.32 4.78
C LYS A 5 5.90 9.85 6.23
N TYR A 6 7.15 9.87 6.68
CA TYR A 6 7.47 9.61 8.09
C TYR A 6 6.91 10.72 8.98
N LEU A 7 6.24 10.35 10.06
CA LEU A 7 5.72 11.29 11.04
C LEU A 7 6.87 11.82 11.91
N LYS A 8 6.64 12.97 12.57
CA LYS A 8 7.66 13.62 13.42
C LYS A 8 8.13 12.74 14.57
N SER A 9 7.23 11.89 15.09
CA SER A 9 7.52 10.90 16.13
C SER A 9 8.39 9.74 15.65
N LYS A 10 8.65 9.61 14.33
CA LYS A 10 9.42 8.55 13.66
C LYS A 10 8.95 7.11 13.90
N ASP A 11 7.93 6.90 14.73
CA ASP A 11 7.31 5.62 15.06
C ASP A 11 6.33 5.13 13.98
N ARG A 12 5.86 6.04 13.13
CA ARG A 12 4.88 5.76 12.07
C ARG A 12 5.30 6.41 10.76
N CYS A 13 5.04 5.69 9.67
CA CYS A 13 5.10 6.20 8.31
C CYS A 13 3.70 6.20 7.72
N LYS A 14 3.22 7.38 7.32
CA LYS A 14 1.98 7.49 6.56
C LYS A 14 2.26 7.10 5.12
N VAL A 15 1.66 5.99 4.70
CA VAL A 15 1.67 5.51 3.32
C VAL A 15 0.36 5.91 2.66
N THR A 16 0.47 6.53 1.49
CA THR A 16 -0.68 6.93 0.66
C THR A 16 -0.59 6.20 -0.67
N PHE A 17 -1.63 5.44 -0.98
CA PHE A 17 -1.82 4.73 -2.22
C PHE A 17 -2.65 5.59 -3.17
N THR A 18 -2.27 5.64 -4.45
CA THR A 18 -3.03 6.34 -5.48
C THR A 18 -3.09 5.50 -6.76
N LEU A 19 -4.31 5.19 -7.20
CA LEU A 19 -4.59 4.53 -8.47
C LEU A 19 -5.17 5.54 -9.46
N SER A 20 -4.72 5.50 -10.71
CA SER A 20 -5.31 6.30 -11.78
C SER A 20 -6.69 5.76 -12.15
N PRO A 21 -7.64 6.61 -12.57
CA PRO A 21 -8.98 6.18 -12.97
C PRO A 21 -8.97 5.11 -14.06
N GLU A 22 -7.98 5.15 -14.96
CA GLU A 22 -7.83 4.21 -16.08
C GLU A 22 -7.55 2.77 -15.62
N THR A 23 -6.92 2.58 -14.46
CA THR A 23 -6.59 1.26 -13.90
C THR A 23 -7.82 0.55 -13.34
N VAL A 24 -8.87 1.30 -12.99
CA VAL A 24 -10.00 0.80 -12.19
C VAL A 24 -11.18 0.34 -13.05
N GLN A 25 -11.10 0.48 -14.38
CA GLN A 25 -12.06 0.03 -15.41
C GLN A 25 -13.42 -0.48 -14.88
N ASN A 26 -14.29 0.46 -14.47
CA ASN A 26 -15.68 0.23 -14.03
C ASN A 26 -15.90 -0.43 -12.65
N ALA A 27 -14.92 -0.50 -11.75
CA ALA A 27 -15.17 -0.93 -10.36
C ALA A 27 -15.80 0.20 -9.53
N ASP A 28 -16.86 -0.10 -8.76
CA ASP A 28 -17.50 0.89 -7.88
C ASP A 28 -16.69 1.10 -6.60
N LYS A 29 -16.01 0.04 -6.15
CA LYS A 29 -15.17 0.04 -4.95
C LYS A 29 -13.83 -0.61 -5.22
N VAL A 30 -12.78 0.03 -4.72
CA VAL A 30 -11.43 -0.53 -4.65
C VAL A 30 -10.95 -0.47 -3.20
N ARG A 31 -10.36 -1.56 -2.72
CA ARG A 31 -9.75 -1.64 -1.40
C ARG A 31 -8.28 -2.04 -1.52
N VAL A 32 -7.47 -1.53 -0.60
CA VAL A 32 -6.09 -2.00 -0.43
C VAL A 32 -6.10 -3.12 0.60
N LEU A 33 -5.54 -4.26 0.22
CA LEU A 33 -5.39 -5.45 1.04
C LEU A 33 -3.92 -5.75 1.22
N GLY A 34 -3.52 -6.16 2.41
CA GLY A 34 -2.14 -6.49 2.71
C GLY A 34 -1.97 -6.98 4.14
N ASP A 35 -0.72 -7.13 4.56
CA ASP A 35 -0.39 -7.67 5.88
C ASP A 35 -0.99 -6.85 7.03
N PHE A 36 -1.17 -5.54 6.82
CA PHE A 36 -1.70 -4.61 7.82
C PHE A 36 -3.22 -4.75 8.08
N ASN A 37 -3.94 -5.52 7.26
CA ASN A 37 -5.35 -5.85 7.46
C ASN A 37 -5.65 -7.32 7.17
N GLU A 38 -4.63 -8.17 7.31
CA GLU A 38 -4.74 -9.63 7.17
C GLU A 38 -5.37 -10.07 5.84
N TRP A 39 -5.21 -9.27 4.79
CA TRP A 39 -5.80 -9.52 3.47
C TRP A 39 -7.35 -9.66 3.49
N SER A 40 -8.02 -9.13 4.51
CA SER A 40 -9.48 -9.17 4.70
C SER A 40 -10.19 -8.13 3.85
N TRP A 41 -11.14 -8.55 3.01
CA TRP A 41 -11.96 -7.61 2.24
C TRP A 41 -12.67 -6.60 3.15
N GLU A 42 -13.28 -7.06 4.25
CA GLU A 42 -14.07 -6.21 5.15
C GLU A 42 -13.22 -5.16 5.88
N ASP A 43 -12.01 -5.55 6.29
CA ASP A 43 -11.01 -4.65 6.91
C ASP A 43 -10.11 -3.95 5.87
N GLY A 44 -10.41 -4.19 4.60
CA GLY A 44 -9.78 -3.59 3.44
C GLY A 44 -9.82 -2.07 3.50
N LEU A 45 -8.68 -1.43 3.25
CA LEU A 45 -8.61 0.03 3.25
C LEU A 45 -9.32 0.58 2.01
N GLN A 46 -10.54 1.07 2.18
CA GLN A 46 -11.34 1.59 1.09
C GLN A 46 -10.72 2.85 0.46
N MET A 47 -10.54 2.81 -0.86
CA MET A 47 -10.07 3.96 -1.62
C MET A 47 -11.21 4.93 -1.89
N LYS A 48 -10.92 6.22 -1.78
CA LYS A 48 -11.87 7.32 -2.02
C LYS A 48 -11.50 8.07 -3.28
N ALA A 49 -12.50 8.51 -4.03
CA ALA A 49 -12.30 9.35 -5.20
C ALA A 49 -11.68 10.71 -4.81
N VAL A 50 -10.66 11.10 -5.54
CA VAL A 50 -9.97 12.39 -5.49
C VAL A 50 -9.75 12.90 -6.92
N LYS A 51 -9.35 14.16 -7.07
CA LYS A 51 -9.13 14.76 -8.40
C LYS A 51 -8.16 13.97 -9.30
N THR A 52 -7.20 13.28 -8.70
CA THR A 52 -6.13 12.55 -9.40
C THR A 52 -6.40 11.04 -9.53
N GLY A 53 -7.58 10.55 -9.12
CA GLY A 53 -7.92 9.13 -9.15
C GLY A 53 -8.53 8.62 -7.85
N LEU A 54 -8.18 7.41 -7.46
CA LEU A 54 -8.59 6.84 -6.17
C LEU A 54 -7.42 6.91 -5.19
N GLN A 55 -7.70 7.27 -3.94
CA GLN A 55 -6.67 7.38 -2.91
C GLN A 55 -7.09 6.74 -1.58
N ALA A 56 -6.12 6.12 -0.93
CA ALA A 56 -6.23 5.60 0.44
C ALA A 56 -4.94 5.88 1.21
N SER A 57 -5.02 6.03 2.54
CA SER A 57 -3.84 6.22 3.39
C SER A 57 -3.92 5.40 4.66
N ILE A 58 -2.76 4.90 5.11
CA ILE A 58 -2.60 4.15 6.35
C ILE A 58 -1.28 4.52 7.02
N GLU A 59 -1.21 4.41 8.34
CA GLU A 59 0.02 4.59 9.10
C GLU A 59 0.61 3.24 9.48
N LEU A 60 1.81 2.96 8.99
CA LEU A 60 2.52 1.71 9.19
C LEU A 60 3.77 1.92 10.05
N GLN A 61 4.24 0.85 10.70
CA GLN A 61 5.47 0.88 11.48
C GLN A 61 6.67 0.80 10.52
N PRO A 62 7.65 1.71 10.63
CA PRO A 62 8.95 1.56 9.99
C PRO A 62 9.73 0.36 10.55
N GLY A 63 10.80 -0.01 9.84
CA GLY A 63 11.68 -1.13 10.17
C GLY A 63 11.28 -2.47 9.54
N LYS A 64 10.28 -2.51 8.66
CA LYS A 64 9.84 -3.74 8.00
C LYS A 64 9.21 -3.50 6.63
N ASN A 65 9.04 -4.61 5.92
CA ASN A 65 8.36 -4.67 4.63
C ASN A 65 6.90 -5.11 4.85
N TYR A 66 6.03 -4.66 3.96
CA TYR A 66 4.61 -5.03 3.94
C TYR A 66 4.22 -5.45 2.54
N GLU A 67 3.58 -6.61 2.41
CA GLU A 67 2.97 -7.04 1.17
C GLU A 67 1.55 -6.47 1.04
N PHE A 68 1.16 -6.11 -0.18
CA PHE A 68 -0.17 -5.60 -0.48
C PHE A 68 -0.56 -5.79 -1.95
N ARG A 69 -1.87 -5.69 -2.24
CA ARG A 69 -2.45 -5.53 -3.58
C ARG A 69 -3.74 -4.72 -3.49
N TYR A 70 -4.24 -4.25 -4.63
CA TYR A 70 -5.58 -3.69 -4.72
C TYR A 70 -6.58 -4.75 -5.15
N LEU A 71 -7.76 -4.76 -4.55
CA LEU A 71 -8.88 -5.61 -4.95
C LEU A 71 -10.08 -4.73 -5.31
N THR A 72 -10.65 -4.98 -6.48
CA THR A 72 -11.94 -4.40 -6.88
C THR A 72 -13.09 -5.22 -6.32
N ASP A 73 -14.27 -4.60 -6.22
CA ASP A 73 -15.53 -5.30 -5.91
C ASP A 73 -15.92 -6.37 -6.94
N SER A 74 -15.46 -6.24 -8.19
CA SER A 74 -15.57 -7.27 -9.22
C SER A 74 -14.63 -8.46 -9.01
N GLY A 75 -13.76 -8.44 -7.99
CA GLY A 75 -12.81 -9.50 -7.69
C GLY A 75 -11.51 -9.45 -8.49
N GLN A 76 -11.23 -8.35 -9.19
CA GLN A 76 -9.96 -8.17 -9.90
C GLN A 76 -8.86 -7.69 -8.96
N TRP A 77 -7.74 -8.43 -8.98
CA TRP A 77 -6.54 -8.04 -8.29
C TRP A 77 -5.63 -7.19 -9.18
N ILE A 78 -5.13 -6.09 -8.62
CA ILE A 78 -4.29 -5.12 -9.33
C ILE A 78 -3.00 -4.90 -8.52
N ASN A 79 -1.87 -4.91 -9.24
CA ASN A 79 -0.57 -4.57 -8.68
C ASN A 79 -0.25 -3.09 -8.96
N ASP A 80 0.42 -2.41 -8.02
CA ASP A 80 0.93 -1.07 -8.23
C ASP A 80 2.27 -1.11 -8.96
N GLY A 81 2.33 -0.57 -10.18
CA GLY A 81 3.58 -0.42 -10.96
C GLY A 81 4.68 0.39 -10.27
N THR A 82 4.34 1.10 -9.20
CA THR A 82 5.25 1.95 -8.40
C THR A 82 5.55 1.36 -7.01
N ALA A 83 5.23 0.09 -6.78
CA ALA A 83 5.69 -0.64 -5.60
C ALA A 83 7.22 -0.65 -5.53
N ASP A 84 7.77 -0.77 -4.32
CA ASP A 84 9.23 -0.79 -4.18
C ASP A 84 9.79 -2.09 -4.75
N GLU A 85 9.10 -3.21 -4.49
CA GLU A 85 9.47 -4.55 -4.94
C GLU A 85 8.22 -5.40 -5.19
N TYR A 86 8.43 -6.61 -5.72
CA TYR A 86 7.40 -7.62 -5.90
C TYR A 86 7.91 -8.96 -5.37
N THR A 87 7.06 -9.69 -4.67
CA THR A 87 7.40 -11.00 -4.08
C THR A 87 6.38 -12.05 -4.51
N PRO A 88 6.78 -13.32 -4.72
CA PRO A 88 5.84 -14.40 -5.02
C PRO A 88 4.81 -14.57 -3.92
N ALA A 89 3.54 -14.61 -4.30
CA ALA A 89 2.44 -15.01 -3.41
C ALA A 89 2.39 -16.55 -3.32
N PRO A 90 1.60 -17.13 -2.38
CA PRO A 90 1.43 -18.58 -2.26
C PRO A 90 0.79 -19.28 -3.48
N PHE A 91 0.38 -18.51 -4.49
CA PHE A 91 -0.26 -19.00 -5.70
C PHE A 91 0.69 -18.86 -6.89
N GLU A 92 0.75 -19.89 -7.72
CA GLU A 92 1.65 -19.93 -8.87
C GLU A 92 1.41 -18.75 -9.83
N GLY A 93 2.51 -18.09 -10.22
CA GLY A 93 2.47 -16.95 -11.14
C GLY A 93 1.88 -15.66 -10.55
N VAL A 94 1.52 -15.63 -9.27
CA VAL A 94 1.00 -14.42 -8.60
C VAL A 94 2.11 -13.75 -7.82
N GLN A 95 2.20 -12.42 -7.96
CA GLN A 95 3.11 -11.59 -7.16
C GLN A 95 2.33 -10.55 -6.35
N ASN A 96 2.76 -10.36 -5.12
CA ASN A 96 2.32 -9.27 -4.25
C ASN A 96 3.25 -8.07 -4.42
N CYS A 97 2.69 -6.86 -4.31
CA CYS A 97 3.50 -5.64 -4.22
C CYS A 97 4.09 -5.51 -2.82
N VAL A 98 5.29 -4.97 -2.72
CA VAL A 98 5.98 -4.76 -1.44
C VAL A 98 6.16 -3.27 -1.19
N ILE A 99 5.93 -2.88 0.06
CA ILE A 99 6.27 -1.56 0.62
C ILE A 99 7.41 -1.74 1.61
N SER A 100 8.59 -1.22 1.28
CA SER A 100 9.76 -1.21 2.15
C SER A 100 9.79 0.08 2.97
N LEU A 101 9.62 -0.04 4.29
CA LEU A 101 9.67 1.08 5.23
C LEU A 101 10.92 0.97 6.11
N PRO A 102 12.09 1.48 5.68
CA PRO A 102 13.31 1.41 6.49
C PRO A 102 13.14 2.10 7.85
N ALA A 103 13.79 1.55 8.87
CA ALA A 103 13.88 2.21 10.17
C ALA A 103 14.51 3.59 10.01
N GLN A 104 13.97 4.58 10.71
CA GLN A 104 14.55 5.92 10.73
C GLN A 104 15.73 5.88 11.70
N LEU A 105 16.96 5.85 11.18
CA LEU A 105 18.16 5.99 12.01
C LEU A 105 18.15 7.37 12.65
N ASP A 106 18.46 7.44 13.94
CA ASP A 106 18.70 8.71 14.61
C ASP A 106 20.04 9.26 14.13
N SER A 107 20.01 10.35 13.36
CA SER A 107 21.19 11.09 12.93
C SER A 107 21.94 11.80 14.07
N ASN A 108 21.78 11.36 15.33
CA ASN A 108 22.32 11.99 16.54
C ASN A 108 23.33 11.09 17.27
N ASN A 109 24.21 10.39 16.53
CA ASN A 109 25.39 9.79 17.15
C ASN A 109 26.62 9.94 16.26
N GLU A 110 27.00 11.18 15.99
CA GLU A 110 28.39 11.54 15.74
C GLU A 110 28.82 12.44 16.91
N ASN A 111 29.55 11.86 17.86
CA ASN A 111 30.31 12.61 18.86
C ASN A 111 31.68 11.97 18.99
#